data_AF-A0A8T3NXJ4-F1
#
_entry.id   AF-A0A8T3NXJ4-F1
#
_cell.length_a   1.000
_cell.length_b   1.000
_cell.length_c   1.000
_cell.angle_alpha   90.00
_cell.angle_beta   90.00
_cell.angle_gamma   90.00
#
_symmetry.space_group_name_H-M   'P 1'
#
loop_
_entity.id
_entity.type
_entity.pdbx_description
1 polymer ?
#
loop_
_entity_poly.entity_id
_entity_poly.type
_entity_poly.pdbx_seq_one_letter_code
_entity_poly.pdbx_strand_id
1 'polypeptide(L)'
;DTQRELVLIGPWKPSTLPTELTAWKPTIIPVALPAIGEVIASLRTMVAGRPLQVCGIEGVDIHTLNNVACRLRQAKYSVIGWAAGELDFPHAELTVQALVELARDLNITTRSGALPLGGAQGDVTMNQVSLWQCGRPLRTSFSREVAEHDPVQFEYRHVLGAAGADALLWLSTFLPHTPPPETDIPTIVIGHPAIDLLRSPDVFIPVGVPGIDHAGHIYRSDVVVALPLRRLRESALPPAADVLAAITARL
;
A
#
# COMPACT_ATOMS: atom_id res chain seq x y z
N ASP A 1 -31.23 -7.66 13.73
CA ASP A 1 -30.64 -6.66 12.81
C ASP A 1 -29.20 -6.36 13.14
N THR A 2 -28.29 -6.56 12.18
CA THR A 2 -26.92 -6.03 12.25
C THR A 2 -26.89 -4.72 11.50
N GLN A 3 -27.06 -3.62 12.22
CA GLN A 3 -26.85 -2.28 11.67
C GLN A 3 -25.37 -2.15 11.30
N ARG A 4 -25.11 -1.86 10.03
CA ARG A 4 -23.77 -1.64 9.49
C ARG A 4 -23.59 -0.14 9.32
N GLU A 5 -22.41 0.35 9.68
CA GLU A 5 -22.10 1.77 9.67
C GLU A 5 -20.75 2.00 9.00
N LEU A 6 -20.59 3.15 8.36
CA LEU A 6 -19.37 3.55 7.68
C LEU A 6 -18.89 4.89 8.25
N VAL A 7 -17.60 4.97 8.58
CA VAL A 7 -16.91 6.19 8.99
C VAL A 7 -15.75 6.42 8.02
N LEU A 8 -15.68 7.60 7.43
CA LEU A 8 -14.63 8.00 6.50
C LEU A 8 -13.80 9.11 7.15
N ILE A 9 -12.50 8.87 7.32
CA ILE A 9 -11.54 9.84 7.88
C ILE A 9 -10.52 10.15 6.80
N GLY A 10 -10.27 11.43 6.54
CA GLY A 10 -9.35 11.88 5.48
C GLY A 10 -9.95 13.01 4.63
N PRO A 11 -9.34 13.35 3.48
CA PRO A 11 -9.71 14.52 2.67
C PRO A 11 -10.98 14.31 1.83
N TRP A 12 -11.98 13.63 2.40
CA TRP A 12 -13.23 13.27 1.76
C TRP A 12 -14.16 14.48 1.63
N LYS A 13 -14.75 14.64 0.45
CA LYS A 13 -15.81 15.63 0.20
C LYS A 13 -17.11 14.90 -0.10
N PRO A 14 -18.24 15.25 0.53
CA PRO A 14 -19.53 14.59 0.26
C PRO A 14 -19.92 14.60 -1.23
N SER A 15 -19.55 15.66 -1.96
CA SER A 15 -19.85 15.81 -3.38
C SER A 15 -19.02 14.92 -4.30
N THR A 16 -17.90 14.36 -3.82
CA THR A 16 -16.98 13.53 -4.62
C THR A 16 -17.03 12.07 -4.22
N LEU A 17 -17.96 11.67 -3.34
CA LEU A 17 -18.09 10.27 -2.94
C LEU A 17 -18.73 9.45 -4.07
N PRO A 18 -18.19 8.25 -4.36
CA PRO A 18 -18.86 7.27 -5.22
C PRO A 18 -20.29 7.00 -4.73
N THR A 19 -21.18 6.67 -5.68
CA THR A 19 -22.60 6.43 -5.40
C THR A 19 -22.79 5.30 -4.39
N GLU A 20 -21.96 4.27 -4.47
CA GLU A 20 -21.96 3.11 -3.57
C GLU A 20 -21.69 3.54 -2.14
N LEU A 21 -20.68 4.39 -1.90
CA LEU A 21 -20.36 4.89 -0.56
C LEU A 21 -21.41 5.85 -0.04
N THR A 22 -21.97 6.69 -0.91
CA THR A 22 -23.03 7.65 -0.54
C THR A 22 -24.28 6.94 -0.03
N ALA A 23 -24.62 5.77 -0.60
CA ALA A 23 -25.76 4.96 -0.17
C ALA A 23 -25.66 4.48 1.30
N TRP A 24 -24.45 4.38 1.86
CA TRP A 24 -24.21 4.03 3.27
C TRP A 24 -24.39 5.19 4.24
N LYS A 25 -24.59 6.42 3.74
CA LYS A 25 -24.68 7.65 4.55
C LYS A 25 -23.56 7.75 5.60
N PRO A 26 -22.27 7.74 5.15
CA PRO A 26 -21.14 7.65 6.06
C PRO A 26 -21.06 8.85 6.99
N THR A 27 -20.56 8.62 8.20
CA THR A 27 -20.02 9.71 9.03
C THR A 27 -18.69 10.14 8.42
N ILE A 28 -18.57 11.40 8.01
CA ILE A 28 -17.36 11.92 7.37
C ILE A 28 -16.63 12.81 8.38
N ILE A 29 -15.35 12.53 8.60
CA ILE A 29 -14.42 13.35 9.39
C ILE A 29 -13.39 13.92 8.40
N PRO A 30 -13.63 15.14 7.88
CA PRO A 30 -12.78 15.73 6.86
C PRO A 30 -11.49 16.26 7.48
N VAL A 31 -10.36 15.63 7.17
CA VAL A 31 -9.02 16.05 7.63
C VAL A 31 -7.98 15.85 6.53
N ALA A 32 -6.91 16.62 6.55
CA ALA A 32 -5.77 16.36 5.67
C ALA A 32 -5.10 15.02 6.03
N LEU A 33 -4.42 14.38 5.08
CA LEU A 33 -3.76 13.09 5.30
C LEU A 33 -2.77 13.10 6.49
N PRO A 34 -1.90 14.12 6.65
CA PRO A 34 -0.97 14.15 7.78
C PRO A 34 -1.66 14.21 9.16
N ALA A 35 -2.88 14.74 9.22
CA ALA A 35 -3.63 14.89 10.46
C ALA A 35 -4.39 13.62 10.89
N ILE A 36 -4.44 12.59 10.02
CA ILE A 36 -5.11 11.33 10.36
C ILE A 36 -4.52 10.72 11.63
N GLY A 37 -3.19 10.75 11.78
CA GLY A 37 -2.52 10.22 12.97
C GLY A 37 -3.04 10.82 14.28
N GLU A 38 -3.25 12.14 14.32
CA GLU A 38 -3.77 12.85 15.50
C GLU A 38 -5.22 12.49 15.81
N VAL A 39 -6.06 12.39 14.78
CA VAL A 39 -7.45 11.94 14.90
C VAL A 39 -7.50 10.54 15.50
N ILE A 40 -6.68 9.62 14.98
CA ILE A 40 -6.63 8.23 15.47
C ILE A 40 -6.08 8.18 16.90
N ALA A 41 -5.03 8.93 17.23
CA ALA A 41 -4.50 9.03 18.59
C ALA A 41 -5.56 9.54 19.59
N SER A 42 -6.42 10.45 19.15
CA SER A 42 -7.52 10.96 19.99
C SER A 42 -8.63 9.94 20.17
N LEU A 43 -9.01 9.23 19.10
CA LEU A 43 -9.94 8.09 19.21
C LEU A 43 -9.42 7.03 20.18
N ARG A 44 -8.12 6.71 20.14
CA ARG A 44 -7.50 5.78 21.09
C ARG A 44 -7.62 6.24 22.53
N THR A 45 -7.33 7.51 22.77
CA THR A 45 -7.44 8.12 24.10
C THR A 45 -8.87 8.01 24.65
N MET A 46 -9.87 8.30 23.81
CA MET A 46 -11.29 8.19 24.16
C MET A 46 -11.73 6.73 24.36
N VAL A 47 -11.29 5.81 23.51
CA VAL A 47 -11.57 4.37 23.62
C VAL A 47 -11.00 3.83 24.94
N ALA A 48 -9.80 4.27 25.32
CA ALA A 48 -9.16 3.95 26.59
C ALA A 48 -9.80 4.65 27.81
N GLY A 49 -10.83 5.49 27.62
CA GLY A 49 -11.52 6.19 28.70
C GLY A 49 -10.70 7.31 29.35
N ARG A 50 -9.67 7.82 28.66
CA ARG A 50 -8.82 8.91 29.15
C ARG A 50 -9.35 10.26 28.67
N PRO A 51 -9.19 11.33 29.47
CA PRO A 51 -9.61 12.66 29.05
C PRO A 51 -8.70 13.20 27.95
N LEU A 52 -9.28 13.84 26.95
CA LEU A 52 -8.54 14.66 25.99
C LEU A 52 -8.39 16.08 26.53
N GLN A 53 -7.19 16.63 26.41
CA GLN A 53 -6.85 18.00 26.84
C GLN A 53 -6.94 19.01 25.68
N VAL A 54 -7.71 18.67 24.62
CA VAL A 54 -7.86 19.48 23.41
C VAL A 54 -9.34 19.69 23.11
N CYS A 55 -9.70 20.86 22.57
CA CYS A 55 -11.09 21.19 22.23
C CYS A 55 -11.50 20.74 20.80
N GLY A 56 -10.53 20.39 19.96
CA GLY A 56 -10.71 19.93 18.59
C GLY A 56 -9.37 19.62 17.93
N ILE A 57 -9.40 18.96 16.77
CA ILE A 57 -8.22 18.58 15.98
C ILE A 57 -8.49 19.00 14.54
N GLU A 58 -7.67 19.90 13.97
CA GLU A 58 -7.82 20.32 12.57
C GLU A 58 -9.25 20.72 12.17
N GLY A 59 -9.96 21.40 13.09
CA GLY A 59 -11.35 21.83 12.89
C GLY A 59 -12.41 20.74 13.10
N VAL A 60 -12.02 19.51 13.46
CA VAL A 60 -12.94 18.44 13.86
C VAL A 60 -13.37 18.65 15.32
N ASP A 61 -14.68 18.74 15.52
CA ASP A 61 -15.30 18.85 16.83
C ASP A 61 -15.13 17.58 17.66
N ILE A 62 -14.81 17.75 18.95
CA ILE A 62 -14.53 16.65 19.88
C ILE A 62 -15.77 15.78 20.15
N HIS A 63 -16.98 16.36 20.09
CA HIS A 63 -18.20 15.58 20.27
C HIS A 63 -18.39 14.57 19.14
N THR A 64 -18.04 14.95 17.90
CA THR A 64 -18.04 14.03 16.75
C THR A 64 -17.08 12.85 16.96
N LEU A 65 -15.85 13.12 17.41
CA LEU A 65 -14.88 12.07 17.72
C LEU A 65 -15.33 11.15 18.87
N ASN A 66 -15.93 11.73 19.92
CA ASN A 66 -16.43 10.96 21.05
C ASN A 66 -17.59 10.05 20.64
N ASN A 67 -18.47 10.52 19.75
CA ASN A 67 -19.54 9.71 19.17
C ASN A 67 -18.97 8.50 18.42
N VAL A 68 -17.96 8.70 17.57
CA VAL A 68 -17.28 7.60 16.86
C VAL A 68 -16.61 6.63 17.84
N ALA A 69 -15.90 7.13 18.86
CA ALA A 69 -15.27 6.28 19.88
C ALA A 69 -16.29 5.44 20.67
N CYS A 70 -17.44 6.00 21.02
CA CYS A 70 -18.54 5.27 21.66
C CYS A 70 -19.09 4.17 20.75
N ARG A 71 -19.34 4.48 19.47
CA ARG A 71 -19.81 3.51 18.48
C ARG A 71 -18.82 2.36 18.28
N LEU A 72 -17.51 2.66 18.20
CA LEU A 72 -16.47 1.64 18.10
C LEU A 72 -16.45 0.71 19.32
N ARG A 73 -16.61 1.24 20.55
CA ARG A 73 -16.69 0.42 21.77
C ARG A 73 -17.93 -0.47 21.84
N GLN A 74 -19.06 0.00 21.28
CA GLN A 74 -20.33 -0.72 21.29
C GLN A 74 -20.49 -1.69 20.11
N ALA A 75 -19.67 -1.56 19.07
CA ALA A 75 -19.73 -2.41 17.88
C ALA A 75 -19.46 -3.87 18.26
N LYS A 76 -20.21 -4.82 17.69
CA LYS A 76 -19.93 -6.27 17.83
C LYS A 76 -18.67 -6.68 17.09
N TYR A 77 -18.38 -5.99 15.99
CA TYR A 77 -17.21 -6.18 15.15
C TYR A 77 -16.94 -4.88 14.40
N SER A 78 -15.69 -4.41 14.40
CA SER A 78 -15.25 -3.25 13.63
C SER A 78 -14.07 -3.61 12.73
N VAL A 79 -13.90 -2.88 11.64
CA VAL A 79 -12.70 -2.99 10.78
C VAL A 79 -12.14 -1.59 10.57
N ILE A 80 -10.86 -1.44 10.86
CA ILE A 80 -10.08 -0.24 10.60
C ILE A 80 -9.31 -0.50 9.31
N GLY A 81 -9.82 0.04 8.21
CA GLY A 81 -9.22 -0.08 6.89
C GLY A 81 -8.51 1.21 6.47
N TRP A 82 -7.38 1.09 5.78
CA TRP A 82 -6.66 2.24 5.21
C TRP A 82 -6.00 1.87 3.89
N ALA A 83 -5.89 2.83 2.97
CA ALA A 83 -5.11 2.68 1.75
C ALA A 83 -3.65 3.03 2.04
N ALA A 84 -2.76 2.03 2.07
CA ALA A 84 -1.37 2.25 2.46
C ALA A 84 -0.63 3.18 1.49
N GLY A 85 -0.93 3.10 0.19
CA GLY A 85 -0.33 3.95 -0.84
C GLY A 85 -0.71 5.43 -0.76
N GLU A 86 -1.79 5.77 -0.07
CA GLU A 86 -2.21 7.17 0.14
C GLU A 86 -1.49 7.83 1.32
N LEU A 87 -0.85 7.04 2.19
CA LEU A 87 -0.11 7.55 3.34
C LEU A 87 1.33 7.93 2.94
N ASP A 88 1.45 8.80 1.94
CA ASP A 88 2.72 9.30 1.41
C ASP A 88 3.06 10.68 1.99
N PHE A 89 3.47 10.69 3.25
CA PHE A 89 3.92 11.88 3.96
C PHE A 89 4.97 11.50 5.02
N PRO A 90 5.80 12.46 5.50
CA PRO A 90 6.81 12.17 6.50
C PRO A 90 6.22 11.50 7.75
N HIS A 91 6.86 10.43 8.19
CA HIS A 91 6.47 9.66 9.38
C HIS A 91 5.09 8.98 9.31
N ALA A 92 4.57 8.71 8.12
CA ALA A 92 3.31 8.00 7.91
C ALA A 92 3.24 6.62 8.61
N GLU A 93 4.37 5.98 8.88
CA GLU A 93 4.47 4.75 9.67
C GLU A 93 3.89 4.90 11.08
N LEU A 94 3.97 6.10 11.69
CA LEU A 94 3.37 6.38 13.00
C LEU A 94 1.85 6.42 12.92
N THR A 95 1.29 6.92 11.82
CA THR A 95 -0.16 6.86 11.57
C THR A 95 -0.63 5.42 11.40
N VAL A 96 0.13 4.59 10.67
CA VAL A 96 -0.15 3.16 10.54
C VAL A 96 -0.08 2.46 11.90
N GLN A 97 0.94 2.75 12.71
CA GLN A 97 1.05 2.24 14.06
C GLN A 97 -0.17 2.62 14.91
N ALA A 98 -0.60 3.89 14.87
CA ALA A 98 -1.78 4.35 15.61
C ALA A 98 -3.06 3.63 15.18
N LEU A 99 -3.25 3.36 13.88
CA LEU A 99 -4.41 2.61 13.36
C LEU A 99 -4.44 1.17 13.89
N VAL A 100 -3.30 0.49 13.86
CA VAL A 100 -3.16 -0.89 14.37
C VAL A 100 -3.35 -0.92 15.89
N GLU A 101 -2.78 0.05 16.61
CA GLU A 101 -2.94 0.14 18.05
C GLU A 101 -4.37 0.48 18.46
N LEU A 102 -5.12 1.27 17.67
CA LEU A 102 -6.56 1.47 17.91
C LEU A 102 -7.34 0.15 17.81
N ALA A 103 -7.05 -0.69 16.80
CA ALA A 103 -7.65 -2.02 16.71
C ALA A 103 -7.31 -2.87 17.94
N ARG A 104 -6.05 -2.81 18.40
CA ARG A 104 -5.59 -3.51 19.61
C ARG A 104 -6.33 -3.03 20.86
N ASP A 105 -6.45 -1.72 21.04
CA ASP A 105 -7.11 -1.10 22.21
C ASP A 105 -8.60 -1.48 22.26
N LEU A 106 -9.28 -1.50 21.11
CA LEU A 106 -10.67 -1.97 21.00
C LEU A 106 -10.82 -3.45 21.34
N ASN A 107 -9.82 -4.29 21.02
CA ASN A 107 -9.87 -5.73 21.27
C ASN A 107 -9.82 -6.13 22.76
N ILE A 108 -9.58 -5.17 23.66
CA ILE A 108 -9.68 -5.38 25.12
C ILE A 108 -11.13 -5.65 25.52
N THR A 109 -12.09 -4.95 24.91
CA THR A 109 -13.51 -5.01 25.32
C THR A 109 -14.46 -5.46 24.21
N THR A 110 -14.05 -5.36 22.95
CA THR A 110 -14.83 -5.82 21.78
C THR A 110 -13.94 -6.55 20.76
N ARG A 111 -14.40 -6.71 19.50
CA ARG A 111 -13.63 -7.27 18.39
C ARG A 111 -13.40 -6.23 17.30
N SER A 112 -12.15 -6.08 16.90
CA SER A 112 -11.73 -5.17 15.84
C SER A 112 -10.65 -5.80 14.96
N GLY A 113 -10.73 -5.61 13.65
CA GLY A 113 -9.72 -6.02 12.68
C GLY A 113 -9.02 -4.80 12.06
N ALA A 114 -7.75 -4.96 11.71
CA ALA A 114 -6.99 -4.00 10.92
C ALA A 114 -6.84 -4.53 9.49
N LEU A 115 -7.12 -3.70 8.47
CA LEU A 115 -7.12 -4.11 7.07
C LEU A 115 -6.36 -3.09 6.21
N PRO A 116 -5.05 -3.27 5.99
CA PRO A 116 -4.33 -2.49 4.98
C PRO A 116 -4.86 -2.85 3.59
N LEU A 117 -5.18 -1.84 2.79
CA LEU A 117 -5.55 -1.96 1.39
C LEU A 117 -4.34 -1.63 0.52
N GLY A 118 -3.98 -2.56 -0.35
CA GLY A 118 -2.80 -2.51 -1.21
C GLY A 118 -2.73 -3.73 -2.14
N GLY A 119 -1.59 -3.98 -2.78
CA GLY A 119 -1.39 -5.17 -3.62
C GLY A 119 -1.82 -5.02 -5.09
N ALA A 120 -2.35 -3.87 -5.49
CA ALA A 120 -2.92 -3.66 -6.82
C ALA A 120 -1.90 -3.89 -7.95
N GLN A 121 -0.62 -3.63 -7.68
CA GLN A 121 0.47 -3.73 -8.67
C GLN A 121 1.46 -4.84 -8.31
N GLY A 122 1.04 -5.82 -7.51
CA GLY A 122 1.88 -6.95 -7.09
C GLY A 122 2.86 -6.64 -5.96
N ASP A 123 2.79 -5.46 -5.33
CA ASP A 123 3.61 -5.05 -4.18
C ASP A 123 3.49 -6.03 -3.00
N VAL A 124 2.26 -6.40 -2.62
CA VAL A 124 2.00 -7.42 -1.58
C VAL A 124 2.56 -8.79 -1.99
N THR A 125 2.46 -9.14 -3.28
CA THR A 125 2.97 -10.41 -3.80
C THR A 125 4.47 -10.48 -3.75
N MET A 126 5.16 -9.42 -4.22
CA MET A 126 6.60 -9.32 -4.14
C MET A 126 7.05 -9.40 -2.67
N ASN A 127 6.41 -8.64 -1.78
CA ASN A 127 6.78 -8.67 -0.38
C ASN A 127 6.65 -10.08 0.23
N GLN A 128 5.59 -10.83 -0.11
CA GLN A 128 5.48 -12.24 0.29
C GLN A 128 6.59 -13.12 -0.29
N VAL A 129 6.85 -13.01 -1.59
CA VAL A 129 7.91 -13.78 -2.27
C VAL A 129 9.27 -13.52 -1.62
N SER A 130 9.61 -12.25 -1.39
CA SER A 130 10.84 -11.83 -0.73
C SER A 130 10.97 -12.47 0.65
N LEU A 131 9.90 -12.43 1.45
CA LEU A 131 9.90 -12.98 2.80
C LEU A 131 10.20 -14.49 2.83
N TRP A 132 9.61 -15.30 1.95
CA TRP A 132 9.90 -16.73 1.97
C TRP A 132 11.20 -17.11 1.24
N GLN A 133 11.65 -16.31 0.26
CA GLN A 133 12.89 -16.59 -0.48
C GLN A 133 14.14 -16.21 0.30
N CYS A 134 14.14 -15.04 0.96
CA CYS A 134 15.33 -14.51 1.62
C CYS A 134 15.13 -14.11 3.08
N GLY A 135 13.92 -14.30 3.65
CA GLY A 135 13.65 -13.96 5.06
C GLY A 135 13.57 -12.46 5.34
N ARG A 136 13.45 -11.62 4.31
CA ARG A 136 13.42 -10.15 4.40
C ARG A 136 12.34 -9.56 3.48
N PRO A 137 11.68 -8.46 3.88
CA PRO A 137 10.71 -7.77 3.03
C PRO A 137 11.39 -6.99 1.89
N LEU A 138 10.62 -6.20 1.15
CA LEU A 138 11.15 -5.25 0.16
C LEU A 138 12.16 -4.27 0.79
N ARG A 139 12.95 -3.59 -0.05
CA ARG A 139 14.10 -2.74 0.37
C ARG A 139 15.17 -3.60 1.06
N THR A 140 15.66 -4.57 0.30
CA THR A 140 16.67 -5.54 0.74
C THR A 140 17.82 -5.54 -0.26
N SER A 141 19.04 -5.45 0.24
CA SER A 141 20.27 -5.55 -0.54
C SER A 141 20.86 -6.96 -0.45
N PHE A 142 21.54 -7.37 -1.52
CA PHE A 142 22.33 -8.61 -1.60
C PHE A 142 23.82 -8.33 -1.88
N SER A 143 24.27 -7.08 -1.74
CA SER A 143 25.64 -6.65 -2.10
C SER A 143 26.77 -7.32 -1.29
N ARG A 144 26.43 -7.92 -0.14
CA ARG A 144 27.37 -8.60 0.76
C ARG A 144 27.12 -10.10 0.87
N GLU A 145 26.55 -10.70 -0.18
CA GLU A 145 26.19 -12.13 -0.24
C GLU A 145 25.15 -12.58 0.81
N VAL A 146 24.59 -11.64 1.57
CA VAL A 146 23.53 -11.85 2.55
C VAL A 146 22.40 -10.86 2.31
N ALA A 147 21.18 -11.24 2.69
CA ALA A 147 20.01 -10.37 2.60
C ALA A 147 20.01 -9.35 3.75
N GLU A 148 20.46 -8.12 3.46
CA GLU A 148 20.42 -6.99 4.38
C GLU A 148 19.16 -6.16 4.13
N HIS A 149 18.31 -6.00 5.14
CA HIS A 149 17.12 -5.16 5.06
C HIS A 149 17.33 -3.86 5.82
N ASP A 150 17.08 -2.76 5.12
CA ASP A 150 16.98 -1.43 5.72
C ASP A 150 15.98 -0.61 4.88
N PRO A 151 14.83 -0.21 5.45
CA PRO A 151 13.77 0.46 4.71
C PRO A 151 14.12 1.89 4.29
N VAL A 152 15.19 2.49 4.83
CA VAL A 152 15.64 3.84 4.47
C VAL A 152 16.82 3.76 3.51
N GLN A 153 17.84 2.98 3.85
CA GLN A 153 19.06 2.88 3.07
C GLN A 153 18.83 2.25 1.68
N PHE A 154 17.92 1.27 1.59
CA PHE A 154 17.63 0.57 0.33
C PHE A 154 16.31 1.02 -0.31
N GLU A 155 15.81 2.21 0.04
CA GLU A 155 14.76 2.85 -0.73
C GLU A 155 15.34 3.36 -2.06
N TYR A 156 14.66 3.07 -3.17
CA TYR A 156 15.26 3.24 -4.50
C TYR A 156 15.55 4.71 -4.84
N ARG A 157 14.74 5.68 -4.37
CA ARG A 157 15.02 7.11 -4.59
C ARG A 157 16.22 7.56 -3.78
N HIS A 158 16.39 7.05 -2.56
CA HIS A 158 17.58 7.28 -1.74
C HIS A 158 18.83 6.75 -2.44
N VAL A 159 18.80 5.50 -2.92
CA VAL A 159 19.94 4.87 -3.62
C VAL A 159 20.30 5.62 -4.91
N LEU A 160 19.31 5.99 -5.72
CA LEU A 160 19.52 6.76 -6.95
C LEU A 160 20.06 8.17 -6.65
N GLY A 161 19.49 8.85 -5.63
CA GLY A 161 19.88 10.22 -5.27
C GLY A 161 21.27 10.32 -4.62
N ALA A 162 21.73 9.26 -3.95
CA ALA A 162 23.06 9.20 -3.33
C ALA A 162 24.20 8.85 -4.31
N ALA A 163 23.91 8.79 -5.63
CA ALA A 163 24.83 8.27 -6.66
C ALA A 163 25.36 6.85 -6.34
N GLY A 164 24.58 6.07 -5.58
CA GLY A 164 24.97 4.74 -5.11
C GLY A 164 24.69 3.62 -6.11
N ALA A 165 23.87 3.89 -7.13
CA ALA A 165 23.57 2.93 -8.21
C ALA A 165 24.34 3.30 -9.49
N ASP A 166 24.88 2.28 -10.15
CA ASP A 166 25.54 2.34 -11.45
C ASP A 166 24.63 1.90 -12.61
N ALA A 167 23.56 1.16 -12.31
CA ALA A 167 22.51 0.79 -13.25
C ALA A 167 21.13 0.65 -12.57
N LEU A 168 20.06 0.82 -13.34
CA LEU A 168 18.68 0.62 -12.91
C LEU A 168 18.00 -0.48 -13.74
N LEU A 169 17.43 -1.48 -13.06
CA LEU A 169 16.48 -2.42 -13.65
C LEU A 169 15.06 -2.06 -13.18
N TRP A 170 14.22 -1.59 -14.09
CA TRP A 170 12.82 -1.26 -13.81
C TRP A 170 11.88 -2.36 -14.30
N LEU A 171 11.21 -3.03 -13.36
CA LEU A 171 10.22 -4.08 -13.65
C LEU A 171 8.80 -3.55 -13.39
N SER A 172 8.01 -3.36 -14.44
CA SER A 172 6.66 -2.79 -14.34
C SER A 172 5.72 -3.36 -15.40
N THR A 173 4.95 -4.39 -15.05
CA THR A 173 4.25 -5.26 -16.02
C THR A 173 2.73 -5.14 -16.03
N PHE A 174 2.13 -4.56 -14.99
CA PHE A 174 0.67 -4.49 -14.82
C PHE A 174 0.05 -3.29 -15.54
N LEU A 175 0.49 -2.07 -15.21
CA LEU A 175 -0.06 -0.84 -15.75
C LEU A 175 0.94 -0.11 -16.66
N PRO A 176 0.46 0.60 -17.71
CA PRO A 176 1.31 1.42 -18.55
C PRO A 176 1.79 2.70 -17.86
N HIS A 177 1.05 3.20 -16.87
CA HIS A 177 1.26 4.51 -16.24
C HIS A 177 2.24 4.48 -15.06
N THR A 178 3.25 3.61 -15.10
CA THR A 178 4.24 3.46 -14.02
C THR A 178 5.66 3.46 -14.61
N PRO A 179 6.11 4.63 -15.13
CA PRO A 179 7.43 4.76 -15.72
C PRO A 179 8.56 4.62 -14.70
N PRO A 180 9.79 4.30 -15.17
CA PRO A 180 10.97 4.44 -14.34
C PRO A 180 11.16 5.89 -13.88
N PRO A 181 11.80 6.13 -12.71
CA PRO A 181 12.22 7.46 -12.31
C PRO A 181 13.22 8.05 -13.32
N GLU A 182 13.23 9.37 -13.44
CA GLU A 182 14.25 10.05 -14.24
C GLU A 182 15.63 9.90 -13.58
N THR A 183 16.60 9.40 -14.34
CA THR A 183 17.98 9.20 -13.90
C THR A 183 18.92 9.16 -15.10
N ASP A 184 20.19 9.53 -14.87
CA ASP A 184 21.23 9.53 -15.90
C ASP A 184 22.02 8.22 -15.97
N ILE A 185 21.74 7.27 -15.08
CA ILE A 185 22.40 5.96 -15.10
C ILE A 185 21.78 5.02 -16.14
N PRO A 186 22.56 4.07 -16.69
CA PRO A 186 22.07 3.04 -17.58
C PRO A 186 20.79 2.36 -17.03
N THR A 187 19.71 2.43 -17.81
CA THR A 187 18.39 1.97 -17.39
C THR A 187 17.87 0.88 -18.32
N ILE A 188 17.55 -0.27 -17.75
CA ILE A 188 16.90 -1.40 -18.41
C ILE A 188 15.45 -1.44 -17.94
N VAL A 189 14.49 -1.40 -18.87
CA VAL A 189 13.06 -1.51 -18.57
C VAL A 189 12.54 -2.86 -19.08
N ILE A 190 12.00 -3.66 -18.17
CA ILE A 190 11.21 -4.85 -18.48
C ILE A 190 9.77 -4.54 -18.08
N GLY A 191 8.87 -4.36 -19.04
CA GLY A 191 7.56 -3.84 -18.67
C GLY A 191 6.44 -3.97 -19.69
N HIS A 192 5.31 -3.37 -19.31
CA HIS A 192 4.10 -3.32 -20.12
C HIS A 192 4.44 -2.79 -21.52
N PRO A 193 3.92 -3.40 -22.61
CA PRO A 193 4.32 -3.02 -23.98
C PRO A 193 3.95 -1.59 -24.36
N ALA A 194 2.97 -1.01 -23.66
CA ALA A 194 2.55 0.38 -23.80
C ALA A 194 2.94 1.26 -22.60
N ILE A 195 4.02 0.92 -21.88
CA ILE A 195 4.49 1.73 -20.74
C ILE A 195 4.84 3.16 -21.19
N ASP A 196 4.40 4.15 -20.41
CA ASP A 196 4.57 5.58 -20.70
C ASP A 196 6.00 6.04 -20.41
N LEU A 197 6.94 5.75 -21.31
CA LEU A 197 8.34 6.14 -21.11
C LEU A 197 8.52 7.66 -21.25
N LEU A 198 8.99 8.32 -20.18
CA LEU A 198 9.36 9.74 -20.20
C LEU A 198 10.61 10.01 -21.07
N ARG A 199 11.54 9.04 -21.11
CA ARG A 199 12.73 9.01 -21.95
C ARG A 199 12.97 7.60 -22.46
N SER A 200 13.65 7.47 -23.59
CA SER A 200 14.10 6.16 -24.08
C SER A 200 15.10 5.55 -23.09
N PRO A 201 14.84 4.34 -22.55
CA PRO A 201 15.83 3.61 -21.77
C PRO A 201 16.92 3.04 -22.68
N ASP A 202 18.06 2.65 -22.10
CA ASP A 202 19.15 2.01 -22.83
C ASP A 202 18.72 0.65 -23.40
N VAL A 203 17.87 -0.07 -22.66
CA VAL A 203 17.26 -1.32 -23.10
C VAL A 203 15.79 -1.33 -22.70
N PHE A 204 14.90 -1.62 -23.65
CA PHE A 204 13.49 -1.89 -23.39
C PHE A 204 13.11 -3.29 -23.86
N ILE A 205 12.58 -4.10 -22.94
CA ILE A 205 12.08 -5.44 -23.23
C ILE A 205 10.57 -5.48 -22.89
N PRO A 206 9.69 -5.42 -23.90
CA PRO A 206 8.25 -5.55 -23.68
C PRO A 206 7.90 -6.99 -23.30
N VAL A 207 7.05 -7.15 -22.28
CA VAL A 207 6.60 -8.46 -21.77
C VAL A 207 5.08 -8.52 -21.70
N GLY A 208 4.52 -9.72 -21.72
CA GLY A 208 3.08 -9.91 -21.56
C GLY A 208 2.60 -9.59 -20.14
N VAL A 209 1.35 -9.14 -20.03
CA VAL A 209 0.73 -8.74 -18.76
C VAL A 209 0.25 -9.98 -17.98
N PRO A 210 0.70 -10.20 -16.73
CA PRO A 210 0.20 -11.29 -15.90
C PRO A 210 -1.31 -11.19 -15.66
N GLY A 211 -2.03 -12.31 -15.81
CA GLY A 211 -3.49 -12.34 -15.69
C GLY A 211 -4.26 -11.89 -16.93
N ILE A 212 -3.56 -11.49 -18.00
CA ILE A 212 -4.14 -11.24 -19.33
C ILE A 212 -3.45 -12.14 -20.36
N ASP A 213 -2.13 -12.01 -20.50
CA ASP A 213 -1.32 -12.71 -21.50
C ASP A 213 -0.72 -14.02 -20.97
N HIS A 214 -0.47 -14.08 -19.66
CA HIS A 214 0.14 -15.23 -18.98
C HIS A 214 -0.60 -15.58 -17.69
N ALA A 215 -0.65 -16.88 -17.36
CA ALA A 215 -1.11 -17.33 -16.06
C ALA A 215 -0.06 -17.04 -14.97
N GLY A 216 -0.48 -17.02 -13.71
CA GLY A 216 0.40 -16.73 -12.58
C GLY A 216 -0.33 -16.75 -11.24
N HIS A 217 0.29 -16.17 -10.22
CA HIS A 217 -0.31 -16.04 -8.89
C HIS A 217 -0.09 -14.63 -8.37
N ILE A 218 -1.09 -14.10 -7.66
CA ILE A 218 -1.00 -12.84 -6.92
C ILE A 218 -1.59 -13.03 -5.53
N TYR A 219 -1.01 -12.41 -4.52
CA TYR A 219 -1.59 -12.37 -3.18
C TYR A 219 -2.62 -11.26 -3.08
N ARG A 220 -3.79 -11.60 -2.53
CA ARG A 220 -4.83 -10.62 -2.19
C ARG A 220 -4.30 -9.65 -1.12
N SER A 221 -4.89 -8.45 -1.03
CA SER A 221 -4.48 -7.38 -0.11
C SER A 221 -4.37 -7.80 1.36
N ASP A 222 -5.16 -8.78 1.81
CA ASP A 222 -5.09 -9.33 3.17
C ASP A 222 -3.92 -10.29 3.38
N VAL A 223 -3.11 -10.53 2.35
CA VAL A 223 -1.85 -11.29 2.37
C VAL A 223 -2.00 -12.79 2.64
N VAL A 224 -3.22 -13.26 2.96
CA VAL A 224 -3.48 -14.66 3.33
C VAL A 224 -3.70 -15.54 2.10
N VAL A 225 -4.36 -15.02 1.06
CA VAL A 225 -4.84 -15.84 -0.06
C VAL A 225 -4.07 -15.54 -1.33
N ALA A 226 -3.39 -16.57 -1.86
CA ALA A 226 -2.90 -16.57 -3.23
C ALA A 226 -4.07 -16.81 -4.21
N LEU A 227 -4.26 -15.87 -5.13
CA LEU A 227 -5.25 -15.91 -6.18
C LEU A 227 -4.59 -16.35 -7.49
N PRO A 228 -5.13 -17.38 -8.17
CA PRO A 228 -4.62 -17.79 -9.47
C PRO A 228 -5.03 -16.76 -10.54
N LEU A 229 -4.05 -16.29 -11.29
CA LEU A 229 -4.25 -15.49 -12.49
C LEU A 229 -4.39 -16.43 -13.69
N ARG A 230 -5.36 -16.14 -14.56
CA ARG A 230 -5.60 -16.91 -15.79
C ARG A 230 -5.00 -16.19 -16.99
N ARG A 231 -4.61 -16.96 -18.01
CA ARG A 231 -4.37 -16.44 -19.35
C ARG A 231 -5.72 -16.20 -20.02
N LEU A 232 -5.99 -14.96 -20.42
CA LEU A 232 -7.24 -14.55 -21.06
C LEU A 232 -7.12 -14.44 -22.58
N ARG A 233 -5.91 -14.25 -23.11
CA ARG A 233 -5.63 -14.21 -24.54
C ARG A 233 -4.25 -14.76 -24.87
N GLU A 234 -4.02 -14.97 -26.16
CA GLU A 234 -2.68 -15.26 -26.66
C GLU A 234 -1.86 -13.98 -26.82
N SER A 235 -0.55 -14.09 -26.58
CA SER A 235 0.42 -13.02 -26.74
C SER A 235 1.71 -13.61 -27.29
N ALA A 236 2.34 -12.89 -28.21
CA ALA A 236 3.67 -13.20 -28.72
C ALA A 236 4.79 -12.66 -27.79
N LEU A 237 4.44 -11.82 -26.81
CA LEU A 237 5.39 -11.30 -25.84
C LEU A 237 5.70 -12.37 -24.79
N PRO A 238 6.96 -12.48 -24.34
CA PRO A 238 7.34 -13.43 -23.30
C PRO A 238 6.82 -12.97 -21.93
N PRO A 239 6.66 -13.90 -20.96
CA PRO A 239 6.46 -13.52 -19.58
C PRO A 239 7.75 -12.91 -19.01
N ALA A 240 7.61 -11.97 -18.07
CA ALA A 240 8.76 -11.33 -17.43
C ALA A 240 9.73 -12.32 -16.74
N ALA A 241 9.20 -13.43 -16.22
CA ALA A 241 10.01 -14.47 -15.60
C ALA A 241 11.02 -15.10 -16.57
N ASP A 242 10.62 -15.35 -17.83
CA ASP A 242 11.49 -15.94 -18.84
C ASP A 242 12.59 -14.97 -19.25
N VAL A 243 12.27 -13.68 -19.36
CA VAL A 243 13.25 -12.62 -19.63
C VAL A 243 14.27 -12.55 -18.50
N LEU A 244 13.83 -12.51 -17.24
CA LEU A 244 14.71 -12.48 -16.08
C LEU A 244 15.60 -13.72 -16.02
N ALA A 245 15.06 -14.92 -16.25
CA ALA A 245 15.84 -16.15 -16.30
C ALA A 245 16.90 -16.13 -17.41
N ALA A 246 16.56 -15.60 -18.60
CA ALA A 246 17.49 -15.47 -19.72
C ALA A 246 18.63 -14.47 -19.44
N ILE A 247 18.35 -13.42 -18.66
CA ILE A 247 19.37 -12.47 -18.17
C ILE A 247 20.26 -13.17 -17.14
N THR A 248 19.68 -13.82 -16.13
CA THR A 248 20.43 -14.54 -15.09
C THR A 248 21.35 -15.62 -15.67
N ALA A 249 20.94 -16.33 -16.71
CA ALA A 249 21.77 -17.35 -17.36
C ALA A 249 22.99 -16.79 -18.12
N ARG A 250 23.11 -15.46 -18.23
CA ARG A 250 24.20 -14.76 -18.94
C ARG A 250 25.07 -13.90 -18.00
N LEU A 251 24.71 -13.80 -16.71
CA LEU A 251 25.50 -13.18 -15.66
C LEU A 251 26.47 -14.21 -15.07
#